data_AF-A0A2P5N655-F1
#
_entry.id   AF-A0A2P5N655-F1
#
_cell.length_a   1.000
_cell.length_b   1.000
_cell.length_c   1.000
_cell.angle_alpha   90.00
_cell.angle_beta   90.00
_cell.angle_gamma   90.00
#
_symmetry.space_group_name_H-M   'P 1'
#
loop_
_entity.id
_entity.type
_entity.pdbx_description
1 polymer ?
#
loop_
_entity_poly.entity_id
_entity_poly.type
_entity_poly.pdbx_seq_one_letter_code
_entity_poly.pdbx_strand_id
1 'polypeptide(L)'
;MRFTGLIYMLLMSVLLAACSNSNQINGKSMKTAHKSVAFIKERLPLNQRVEFEVAYWSLRNKLSNDAEFLNSIDHKTATDIIDLAKAHFAKDKADGVKQLAHYENWEQMIARQIEQRGEQDQTAADPKDKKGYPRVDYKMHAM
;
A
#
# COMPACT_ATOMS: atom_id res chain seq x y z
N MET A 1 49.94 5.39 -2.04
CA MET A 1 48.96 6.26 -1.35
C MET A 1 47.68 6.56 -2.13
N ARG A 2 47.39 5.90 -3.28
CA ARG A 2 46.15 6.16 -4.07
C ARG A 2 45.03 5.12 -3.86
N PHE A 3 45.33 3.94 -3.31
CA PHE A 3 44.36 2.86 -3.09
C PHE A 3 43.63 2.93 -1.74
N THR A 4 44.23 3.56 -0.73
CA THR A 4 43.64 3.69 0.61
C THR A 4 42.41 4.60 0.63
N GLY A 5 42.38 5.66 -0.20
CA GLY A 5 41.23 6.55 -0.34
C GLY A 5 40.03 5.89 -1.02
N LEU A 6 40.26 5.01 -2.00
CA LEU A 6 39.21 4.25 -2.69
C LEU A 6 38.53 3.25 -1.76
N ILE A 7 39.30 2.57 -0.89
CA ILE A 7 38.75 1.66 0.13
C ILE A 7 37.89 2.43 1.14
N TYR A 8 38.34 3.60 1.58
CA TYR A 8 37.59 4.43 2.55
C TYR A 8 36.29 5.00 1.95
N MET A 9 36.33 5.42 0.68
CA MET A 9 35.15 5.91 -0.04
C MET A 9 34.12 4.78 -0.25
N LEU A 10 34.59 3.57 -0.61
CA LEU A 10 33.74 2.41 -0.83
C LEU A 10 33.11 1.89 0.47
N LEU A 11 33.85 1.93 1.58
CA LEU A 11 33.34 1.60 2.92
C LEU A 11 32.23 2.56 3.38
N MET A 12 32.36 3.85 3.07
CA MET A 12 31.34 4.87 3.40
C MET A 12 30.07 4.73 2.55
N SER A 13 30.17 4.32 1.28
CA SER A 13 28.99 4.03 0.46
C SER A 13 28.18 2.83 0.95
N VAL A 14 28.80 1.81 1.56
CA VAL A 14 28.09 0.67 2.16
C VAL A 14 27.34 1.07 3.44
N LEU A 15 27.89 2.00 4.23
CA LEU A 15 27.22 2.53 5.43
C LEU A 15 25.97 3.35 5.08
N LEU A 16 25.95 4.05 3.94
CA LEU A 16 24.77 4.78 3.45
C LEU A 16 23.64 3.84 2.98
N ALA A 17 23.98 2.65 2.48
CA ALA A 17 22.98 1.63 2.10
C ALA A 17 22.25 1.03 3.31
N ALA A 18 22.83 1.07 4.51
CA ALA A 18 22.19 0.57 5.74
C ALA A 18 21.02 1.45 6.26
N CYS A 19 20.81 2.65 5.70
CA CYS A 19 19.68 3.52 6.01
C CYS A 19 18.43 3.29 5.12
N SER A 20 18.45 2.34 4.18
CA SER A 20 17.35 2.10 3.24
C SER A 20 16.13 1.37 3.84
N ASN A 21 16.24 0.84 5.06
CA ASN A 21 15.14 0.12 5.75
C ASN A 21 13.89 0.98 5.97
N SER A 22 14.01 2.31 5.91
CA SER A 22 12.89 3.24 6.03
C SER A 22 11.85 3.09 4.92
N ASN A 23 12.23 2.55 3.76
CA ASN A 23 11.33 2.29 2.62
C ASN A 23 10.87 0.83 2.53
N GLN A 24 11.06 0.05 3.59
CA GLN A 24 10.65 -1.35 3.67
C GLN A 24 9.53 -1.56 4.68
N ILE A 25 8.71 -2.58 4.45
CA ILE A 25 7.69 -3.00 5.40
C ILE A 25 8.34 -3.70 6.59
N ASN A 26 7.93 -3.33 7.80
CA ASN A 26 8.27 -4.04 9.03
C ASN A 26 7.18 -5.05 9.38
N GLY A 27 7.38 -6.29 8.96
CA GLY A 27 6.49 -7.44 9.14
C GLY A 27 6.53 -8.08 10.52
N LYS A 28 7.19 -7.50 11.55
CA LYS A 28 7.22 -8.11 12.90
C LYS A 28 5.83 -8.26 13.54
N SER A 29 4.87 -7.45 13.12
CA SER A 29 3.47 -7.50 13.57
C SER A 29 2.55 -6.82 12.56
N MET A 30 1.26 -7.12 12.59
CA MET A 30 0.26 -6.41 11.77
C MET A 30 0.29 -4.89 12.01
N LYS A 31 0.47 -4.48 13.27
CA LYS A 31 0.54 -3.05 13.64
C LYS A 31 1.72 -2.35 12.98
N THR A 32 2.91 -2.96 12.99
CA THR A 32 4.10 -2.39 12.37
C THR A 32 4.01 -2.42 10.85
N ALA A 33 3.44 -3.49 10.28
CA ALA A 33 3.24 -3.61 8.84
C ALA A 33 2.31 -2.51 8.32
N HIS A 34 1.14 -2.32 8.93
CA HIS A 34 0.22 -1.24 8.57
C HIS A 34 0.85 0.15 8.69
N LYS A 35 1.64 0.38 9.75
CA LYS A 35 2.35 1.65 9.93
C LYS A 35 3.37 1.89 8.82
N SER A 36 4.15 0.87 8.45
CA SER A 36 5.09 0.96 7.32
C SER A 36 4.35 1.22 6.01
N VAL A 37 3.23 0.53 5.75
CA VAL A 37 2.43 0.72 4.52
C VAL A 37 1.91 2.15 4.43
N ALA A 38 1.35 2.70 5.52
CA ALA A 38 0.91 4.08 5.55
C ALA A 38 2.06 5.06 5.25
N PHE A 39 3.20 4.87 5.92
CA PHE A 39 4.39 5.70 5.75
C PHE A 39 4.97 5.65 4.33
N ILE A 40 5.06 4.46 3.74
CA ILE A 40 5.54 4.24 2.37
C ILE A 40 4.56 4.89 1.38
N LYS A 41 3.26 4.63 1.54
CA LYS A 41 2.22 5.18 0.66
C LYS A 41 2.28 6.71 0.57
N GLU A 42 2.46 7.40 1.69
CA GLU A 42 2.53 8.87 1.70
C GLU A 42 3.70 9.45 0.88
N ARG A 43 4.77 8.66 0.68
CA ARG A 43 5.97 9.06 -0.07
C ARG A 43 5.93 8.69 -1.55
N LEU A 44 5.00 7.82 -1.94
CA LEU A 44 4.85 7.41 -3.33
C LEU A 44 4.17 8.50 -4.17
N PRO A 45 4.50 8.61 -5.47
CA PRO A 45 3.72 9.35 -6.45
C PRO A 45 2.26 8.87 -6.50
N LEU A 46 1.32 9.77 -6.80
CA LEU A 46 -0.13 9.50 -6.72
C LEU A 46 -0.56 8.23 -7.50
N ASN A 47 -0.03 8.04 -8.71
CA ASN A 47 -0.29 6.88 -9.55
C ASN A 47 0.18 5.55 -8.92
N GLN A 48 1.30 5.58 -8.18
CA GLN A 48 1.85 4.38 -7.52
C GLN A 48 1.19 4.09 -6.17
N ARG A 49 0.56 5.08 -5.52
CA ARG A 49 -0.12 4.88 -4.24
C ARG A 49 -1.24 3.86 -4.32
N VAL A 50 -2.08 3.97 -5.35
CA VAL A 50 -3.23 3.08 -5.52
C VAL A 50 -2.74 1.68 -5.85
N GLU A 51 -1.79 1.54 -6.78
CA GLU A 51 -1.22 0.24 -7.14
C GLU A 51 -0.59 -0.47 -5.94
N PHE A 52 0.24 0.24 -5.15
CA PHE A 52 0.85 -0.30 -3.94
C PHE A 52 -0.19 -0.73 -2.90
N GLU A 53 -1.21 0.10 -2.67
CA GLU A 53 -2.27 -0.20 -1.70
C GLU A 53 -3.10 -1.43 -2.13
N VAL A 54 -3.48 -1.49 -3.40
CA VAL A 54 -4.19 -2.63 -3.98
C VAL A 54 -3.35 -3.90 -3.91
N ALA A 55 -2.04 -3.81 -4.20
CA ALA A 55 -1.12 -4.93 -4.07
C ALA A 55 -1.08 -5.47 -2.64
N TYR A 56 -0.89 -4.58 -1.65
CA TYR A 56 -0.85 -4.96 -0.24
C TYR A 56 -2.11 -5.67 0.23
N TRP A 57 -3.29 -5.11 -0.07
CA TRP A 57 -4.56 -5.70 0.36
C TRP A 57 -4.92 -6.97 -0.41
N SER A 58 -4.54 -7.08 -1.68
CA SER A 58 -4.69 -8.32 -2.45
C SER A 58 -3.92 -9.47 -1.80
N LEU A 59 -2.67 -9.20 -1.38
CA LEU A 59 -1.85 -10.19 -0.67
C LEU A 59 -2.45 -10.54 0.69
N ARG A 60 -2.94 -9.56 1.46
CA ARG A 60 -3.57 -9.81 2.76
C ARG A 60 -4.85 -10.65 2.65
N ASN A 61 -5.62 -10.45 1.59
CA ASN A 61 -6.83 -11.23 1.33
C ASN A 61 -6.49 -12.67 0.92
N LYS A 62 -5.40 -12.85 0.17
CA LYS A 62 -4.93 -14.17 -0.26
C LYS A 62 -4.34 -14.98 0.91
N LEU A 63 -3.47 -14.35 1.69
CA LEU A 63 -2.76 -14.96 2.81
C LEU A 63 -3.54 -14.66 4.10
N SER A 64 -4.53 -15.50 4.38
CA SER A 64 -5.42 -15.32 5.54
C SER A 64 -4.71 -15.51 6.89
N ASN A 65 -3.60 -16.26 6.92
CA ASN A 65 -2.79 -16.45 8.11
C ASN A 65 -1.86 -15.24 8.32
N ASP A 66 -1.98 -14.58 9.47
CA ASP A 66 -1.20 -13.37 9.76
C ASP A 66 0.31 -13.63 9.75
N ALA A 67 0.79 -14.75 10.28
CA ALA A 67 2.23 -15.03 10.33
C ALA A 67 2.79 -15.29 8.93
N GLU A 68 2.07 -16.05 8.10
CA GLU A 68 2.44 -16.29 6.70
C GLU A 68 2.46 -14.99 5.91
N PHE A 69 1.40 -14.17 6.04
CA PHE A 69 1.32 -12.87 5.41
C PHE A 69 2.47 -11.97 5.83
N LEU A 70 2.70 -11.81 7.14
CA LEU A 70 3.76 -10.96 7.68
C LEU A 70 5.15 -11.39 7.21
N ASN A 71 5.44 -12.69 7.22
CA ASN A 71 6.70 -13.23 6.70
C ASN A 71 6.84 -12.99 5.19
N SER A 72 5.74 -13.05 4.44
CA SER A 72 5.76 -12.82 3.00
C SER A 72 6.03 -11.37 2.62
N ILE A 73 5.82 -10.40 3.51
CA ILE A 73 5.96 -8.96 3.22
C ILE A 73 7.09 -8.28 3.99
N ASP A 74 7.67 -8.94 4.98
CA ASP A 74 8.74 -8.36 5.79
C ASP A 74 9.93 -7.97 4.91
N HIS A 75 10.54 -6.82 5.21
CA HIS A 75 11.66 -6.23 4.46
C HIS A 75 11.39 -5.91 2.98
N LYS A 76 10.16 -6.05 2.50
CA LYS A 76 9.79 -5.72 1.11
C LYS A 76 9.56 -4.22 0.92
N THR A 77 10.03 -3.70 -0.21
CA THR A 77 9.73 -2.34 -0.67
C THR A 77 8.37 -2.25 -1.35
N ALA A 78 7.91 -1.04 -1.70
CA ALA A 78 6.69 -0.87 -2.48
C ALA A 78 6.71 -1.65 -3.80
N THR A 79 7.84 -1.60 -4.52
CA THR A 79 8.03 -2.33 -5.78
C THR A 79 7.94 -3.83 -5.56
N ASP A 80 8.62 -4.37 -4.54
CA ASP A 80 8.58 -5.80 -4.24
C ASP A 80 7.16 -6.29 -3.91
N ILE A 81 6.37 -5.46 -3.23
CA ILE A 81 4.97 -5.76 -2.90
C ILE A 81 4.10 -5.78 -4.16
N ILE A 82 4.30 -4.81 -5.06
CA ILE A 82 3.59 -4.76 -6.35
C ILE A 82 3.95 -5.99 -7.20
N ASP A 83 5.23 -6.31 -7.31
CA ASP A 83 5.70 -7.44 -8.11
C ASP A 83 5.20 -8.78 -7.55
N LEU A 84 5.19 -8.93 -6.22
CA LEU A 84 4.62 -10.10 -5.54
C LEU A 84 3.12 -10.22 -5.87
N ALA A 85 2.36 -9.13 -5.78
CA ALA A 85 0.94 -9.13 -6.08
C ALA A 85 0.66 -9.42 -7.57
N LYS A 86 1.46 -8.88 -8.49
CA LYS A 86 1.41 -9.20 -9.93
C LYS A 86 1.63 -10.68 -10.19
N ALA A 87 2.60 -11.31 -9.52
CA ALA A 87 2.84 -12.73 -9.63
C ALA A 87 1.63 -13.56 -9.14
N HIS A 88 1.03 -13.16 -8.02
CA HIS A 88 -0.20 -13.79 -7.52
C HIS A 88 -1.39 -13.58 -8.47
N PHE A 89 -1.56 -12.40 -9.04
CA PHE A 89 -2.59 -12.13 -10.03
C PHE A 89 -2.44 -13.02 -11.26
N ALA A 90 -1.24 -13.11 -11.82
CA ALA A 90 -0.97 -13.95 -12.99
C ALA A 90 -1.27 -15.43 -12.69
N LYS A 91 -0.90 -15.91 -11.50
CA LYS A 91 -1.22 -17.25 -11.03
C LYS A 91 -2.73 -17.46 -10.89
N ASP A 92 -3.42 -16.59 -10.16
CA ASP A 92 -4.86 -16.69 -9.91
C ASP A 92 -5.68 -16.59 -11.20
N LYS A 93 -5.20 -15.79 -12.16
CA LYS A 93 -5.79 -15.71 -13.49
C LYS A 93 -5.60 -17.01 -14.28
N ALA A 94 -4.41 -17.62 -14.22
CA ALA A 94 -4.16 -18.93 -14.83
C ALA A 94 -5.00 -20.05 -14.17
N ASP A 95 -5.23 -19.94 -12.85
CA ASP A 95 -6.07 -20.86 -12.07
C ASP A 95 -7.59 -20.64 -12.31
N GLY A 96 -7.97 -19.66 -13.14
CA GLY A 96 -9.37 -19.43 -13.53
C GLY A 96 -10.24 -18.77 -12.47
N VAL A 97 -9.66 -17.96 -11.57
CA VAL A 97 -10.42 -17.22 -10.55
C VAL A 97 -11.42 -16.28 -11.25
N LYS A 98 -12.71 -16.55 -11.06
CA LYS A 98 -13.82 -15.85 -11.74
C LYS A 98 -13.78 -14.33 -11.59
N GLN A 99 -13.33 -13.84 -10.44
CA GLN A 99 -13.23 -12.40 -10.13
C GLN A 99 -12.22 -11.68 -11.02
N LEU A 100 -11.18 -12.39 -11.50
CA LEU A 100 -10.13 -11.84 -12.35
C LEU A 100 -10.42 -12.02 -13.84
N ALA A 101 -11.44 -12.80 -14.21
CA ALA A 101 -11.77 -13.12 -15.60
C ALA A 101 -12.10 -11.88 -16.45
N HIS A 102 -12.59 -10.81 -15.81
CA HIS A 102 -12.94 -9.56 -16.48
C HIS A 102 -11.75 -8.64 -16.77
N TYR A 103 -10.56 -8.96 -16.28
CA TYR A 103 -9.35 -8.18 -16.49
C TYR A 103 -8.40 -8.93 -17.41
N GLU A 104 -7.90 -8.28 -18.46
CA GLU A 104 -6.89 -8.76 -19.40
C GLU A 104 -5.51 -8.84 -18.75
N ASN A 105 -5.15 -7.86 -17.92
CA ASN A 105 -3.87 -7.81 -17.23
C ASN A 105 -4.02 -7.03 -15.90
N TRP A 106 -2.94 -7.01 -15.13
CA TRP A 106 -2.87 -6.32 -13.85
C TRP A 106 -3.14 -4.82 -14.02
N GLU A 107 -2.55 -4.21 -15.05
CA GLU A 107 -2.62 -2.78 -15.31
C GLU A 107 -4.07 -2.34 -15.56
N GLN A 108 -4.86 -3.15 -16.27
CA GLN A 108 -6.30 -2.91 -16.47
C GLN A 108 -7.09 -3.01 -15.17
N MET A 109 -6.74 -3.97 -14.31
CA MET A 109 -7.35 -4.10 -12.97
C MET A 109 -7.09 -2.85 -12.13
N ILE A 110 -5.84 -2.37 -12.11
CA ILE A 110 -5.47 -1.14 -11.39
C ILE A 110 -6.17 0.08 -11.97
N ALA A 111 -6.20 0.23 -13.30
CA ALA A 111 -6.87 1.34 -13.96
C ALA A 111 -8.36 1.43 -13.55
N ARG A 112 -9.06 0.29 -13.57
CA ARG A 112 -10.46 0.22 -13.13
C ARG A 112 -10.64 0.56 -11.65
N GLN A 113 -9.70 0.17 -10.81
CA GLN A 113 -9.76 0.46 -9.38
C GLN A 113 -9.46 1.94 -9.07
N ILE A 114 -8.62 2.60 -9.88
CA ILE A 114 -8.42 4.06 -9.83
C ILE A 114 -9.70 4.79 -10.25
N GLU A 115 -10.33 4.37 -11.34
CA GLU A 115 -11.58 4.94 -11.84
C GLU A 115 -12.69 4.85 -10.79
N GLN A 116 -12.92 3.66 -10.22
CA GLN A 116 -13.93 3.44 -9.18
C GLN A 116 -13.74 4.35 -7.95
N ARG A 117 -12.49 4.58 -7.53
CA ARG A 117 -12.19 5.49 -6.42
C ARG A 117 -12.52 6.94 -6.79
N GLY A 118 -12.22 7.36 -8.02
CA GLY A 118 -12.60 8.68 -8.51
C GLY A 118 -14.11 8.91 -8.57
N GLU A 119 -14.88 7.90 -9.00
CA GLU A 119 -16.35 7.94 -9.00
C GLU A 119 -16.92 7.99 -7.58
N GLN A 120 -16.32 7.24 -6.65
CA GLN A 120 -16.74 7.23 -5.25
C GLN A 120 -16.50 8.60 -4.60
N ASP A 121 -15.35 9.24 -4.84
CA ASP A 121 -15.06 10.57 -4.32
C ASP A 121 -16.02 11.63 -4.88
N GLN A 122 -16.44 11.51 -6.14
CA GLN A 122 -17.41 12.42 -6.76
C GLN A 122 -18.84 12.24 -6.23
N THR A 123 -19.17 11.05 -5.75
CA THR A 123 -20.51 10.71 -5.23
C THR A 123 -20.60 10.77 -3.70
N ALA A 124 -19.48 10.96 -2.99
CA ALA A 124 -19.37 11.01 -1.53
C ALA A 124 -20.04 12.22 -0.85
N ALA A 125 -20.65 13.15 -1.60
CA ALA A 125 -21.49 14.18 -1.01
C ALA A 125 -22.75 13.53 -0.39
N ASP A 126 -22.81 13.43 0.95
CA ASP A 126 -23.95 12.87 1.66
C ASP A 126 -25.22 13.66 1.27
N PRO A 127 -26.30 13.01 0.82
CA PRO A 127 -27.59 13.65 0.59
C PRO A 127 -28.08 14.50 1.79
N LYS A 128 -27.65 14.15 3.01
CA LYS A 128 -27.95 14.90 4.25
C LYS A 128 -27.19 16.22 4.36
N ASP A 129 -26.02 16.36 3.75
CA ASP A 129 -25.26 17.62 3.73
C ASP A 129 -25.94 18.68 2.84
N LYS A 130 -26.82 18.27 1.92
CA LYS A 130 -27.62 19.17 1.08
C LYS A 130 -28.84 19.77 1.79
N LYS A 131 -29.27 19.21 2.93
CA LYS A 131 -30.34 19.79 3.74
C LYS A 131 -29.73 20.45 4.97
N GLY A 132 -29.88 21.77 5.08
CA GLY A 132 -29.50 22.52 6.26
C GLY A 132 -30.30 22.04 7.48
N TYR A 133 -29.80 21.01 8.16
CA TYR A 133 -30.35 20.58 9.43
C TYR A 133 -30.04 21.66 10.48
N PRO A 134 -31.02 22.10 11.27
CA PRO A 134 -30.78 23.06 12.34
C PRO A 134 -29.72 22.49 13.29
N ARG A 135 -28.65 23.25 13.56
CA ARG A 135 -27.71 22.88 14.63
C ARG A 135 -28.50 22.83 15.93
N VAL A 136 -28.62 21.64 16.52
CA VAL A 136 -29.19 21.46 17.84
C VAL A 136 -28.15 22.00 18.84
N ASP A 137 -28.37 23.23 19.29
CA ASP A 137 -27.68 23.79 20.45
C ASP A 137 -28.14 23.00 21.68
N TYR A 138 -27.31 22.06 22.11
CA TYR A 138 -27.46 21.47 23.43
C TYR A 138 -27.01 22.50 24.46
N LYS A 139 -27.97 23.24 25.00
CA LYS A 139 -27.78 23.96 26.26
C LYS A 139 -27.48 22.92 27.34
N MET A 140 -26.19 22.75 27.62
CA MET A 140 -25.71 22.02 28.78
C MET A 140 -26.27 22.76 30.00
N HIS A 141 -27.32 22.21 30.62
CA HIS A 141 -27.76 22.67 31.92
C HIS A 141 -26.65 22.30 32.90
N ALA A 142 -25.78 23.28 33.19
CA ALA A 142 -24.86 23.21 34.31
C ALA A 142 -25.70 23.02 35.58
N MET A 143 -25.51 21.88 36.23
CA MET A 143 -25.90 21.69 37.63
C MET A 143 -24.76 22.18 38.52
#